data_AF-A0A838EG16-F1
#
_entry.id   AF-A0A838EG16-F1
#
_cell.length_a   1.000
_cell.length_b   1.000
_cell.length_c   1.000
_cell.angle_alpha   90.00
_cell.angle_beta   90.00
_cell.angle_gamma   90.00
#
_symmetry.space_group_name_H-M   'P 1'
#
loop_
_entity.id
_entity.type
_entity.pdbx_description
1 polymer ?
#
loop_
_entity_poly.entity_id
_entity_poly.type
_entity_poly.pdbx_seq_one_letter_code
_entity_poly.pdbx_strand_id
1 'polypeptide(L)'
;MQELLYTLRVIWACAKKDIKSALTERVFIIISVFLPLNFLVLFSLFVLGGGAAPTAVVMQDTGPYAQQFYTAMSHAHSFRLQQATASAAHTLIETGRIVAVVTVPADFDTRIQNNQPIQVDVQVNNLNTDFTNDIRRAVPLSITTFYAKAFPHLVNITTSEHDLYVQDTDYIPYLAVSILVIALVVGGLIQSGTAAAREWENATMKELLLSPASRSAMVVGKMLAAFIMSLSSVIVVLAVLIIIIGVHPAHWGEVIGFTALTLAIFIAFG
;
A
#
# COMPACT_ATOMS: atom_id res chain seq x y z
N MET A 1 -3.19 16.21 48.24
CA MET A 1 -1.98 16.55 47.46
C MET A 1 -0.85 15.54 47.65
N GLN A 2 -0.53 15.09 48.88
CA GLN A 2 0.54 14.10 49.13
C GLN A 2 0.26 12.72 48.51
N GLU A 3 -0.98 12.21 48.59
CA GLU A 3 -1.42 10.96 47.93
C GLU A 3 -1.24 10.98 46.39
N LEU A 4 -1.56 12.10 45.76
CA LEU A 4 -1.39 12.28 44.32
C LEU A 4 0.10 12.27 43.92
N LEU A 5 0.94 12.96 44.69
CA LEU A 5 2.38 12.99 44.47
C LEU A 5 3.02 11.62 44.69
N TYR A 6 2.56 10.86 45.70
CA TYR A 6 2.98 9.47 45.91
C TYR A 6 2.61 8.60 44.71
N THR A 7 1.35 8.67 44.26
CA THR A 7 0.85 7.93 43.09
C THR A 7 1.64 8.24 41.83
N LEU A 8 1.91 9.51 41.54
CA LEU A 8 2.71 9.93 40.38
C LEU A 8 4.16 9.42 40.45
N ARG A 9 4.76 9.41 41.65
CA ARG A 9 6.10 8.83 41.86
C ARG A 9 6.11 7.34 41.57
N VAL A 10 5.08 6.61 41.99
CA VAL A 10 4.94 5.17 41.71
C VAL A 10 4.82 4.93 40.20
N ILE A 11 3.91 5.65 39.51
CA ILE A 11 3.72 5.55 38.05
C ILE A 11 5.06 5.77 37.34
N TRP A 12 5.78 6.84 37.69
CA TRP A 12 7.05 7.17 37.06
C TRP A 12 8.16 6.15 37.38
N ALA A 13 8.22 5.65 38.61
CA ALA A 13 9.20 4.63 39.00
C ALA A 13 8.98 3.32 38.24
N CYS A 14 7.72 2.87 38.13
CA CYS A 14 7.32 1.73 37.31
C CYS A 14 7.70 1.95 35.84
N ALA A 15 7.35 3.12 35.28
CA ALA A 15 7.64 3.42 33.89
C ALA A 15 9.15 3.41 33.60
N LYS A 16 9.96 4.04 34.47
CA LYS A 16 11.42 4.09 34.34
C LYS A 16 12.05 2.70 34.40
N LYS A 17 11.57 1.82 35.28
CA LYS A 17 12.04 0.43 35.39
C LYS A 17 11.76 -0.32 34.08
N ASP A 18 10.53 -0.26 33.59
CA ASP A 18 10.14 -1.00 32.38
C ASP A 18 10.81 -0.47 31.12
N ILE A 19 10.99 0.86 30.99
CA ILE A 19 11.78 1.46 29.88
C ILE A 19 13.22 0.94 29.90
N LYS A 20 13.88 0.94 31.06
CA LYS A 20 15.26 0.43 31.19
C LYS A 20 15.34 -1.05 30.84
N SER A 21 14.35 -1.84 31.25
CA SER A 21 14.25 -3.26 30.91
C SER A 21 14.07 -3.46 29.41
N ALA A 22 13.12 -2.74 28.80
CA ALA A 22 12.83 -2.82 27.36
C ALA A 22 14.04 -2.45 26.49
N LEU A 23 14.80 -1.42 26.87
CA LEU A 23 16.02 -1.01 26.18
C LEU A 23 17.15 -2.06 26.24
N THR A 24 17.10 -2.97 27.22
CA THR A 24 18.07 -4.05 27.33
C THR A 24 17.73 -5.19 26.36
N GLU A 25 16.44 -5.47 26.16
CA GLU A 25 15.93 -6.48 25.23
C GLU A 25 15.76 -5.92 23.81
N ARG A 26 16.91 -5.66 23.16
CA ARG A 26 16.97 -5.04 21.83
C ARG A 26 16.16 -5.78 20.76
N VAL A 27 15.99 -7.10 20.90
CA VAL A 27 15.25 -7.93 19.93
C VAL A 27 13.82 -7.44 19.74
N PHE A 28 13.08 -7.14 20.82
CA PHE A 28 11.69 -6.70 20.69
C PHE A 28 11.55 -5.28 20.14
N ILE A 29 12.50 -4.40 20.48
CA ILE A 29 12.57 -3.06 19.86
C ILE A 29 12.83 -3.21 18.36
N ILE A 30 13.80 -4.05 17.97
CA ILE A 30 14.12 -4.31 16.56
C ILE A 30 12.90 -4.87 15.84
N ILE A 31 12.23 -5.89 16.39
CA ILE A 31 11.03 -6.48 15.77
C ILE A 31 9.92 -5.45 15.62
N SER A 32 9.69 -4.60 16.63
CA SER A 32 8.63 -3.58 16.60
C SER A 32 8.82 -2.53 15.50
N VAL A 33 10.06 -2.32 15.03
CA VAL A 33 10.41 -1.41 13.94
C VAL A 33 10.53 -2.16 12.61
N PHE A 34 11.19 -3.32 12.64
CA PHE A 34 11.49 -4.11 11.47
C PHE A 34 10.23 -4.63 10.80
N LEU A 35 9.24 -5.07 11.56
CA LEU A 35 8.04 -5.71 11.01
C LEU A 35 7.19 -4.74 10.15
N PRO A 36 6.88 -3.51 10.60
CA PRO A 36 6.23 -2.50 9.74
C PRO A 36 7.07 -2.10 8.52
N LEU A 37 8.38 -1.91 8.68
CA LEU A 37 9.27 -1.58 7.56
C LEU A 37 9.39 -2.72 6.56
N ASN A 38 9.36 -3.96 7.03
CA ASN A 38 9.35 -5.15 6.17
C ASN A 38 8.07 -5.18 5.34
N PHE A 39 6.90 -4.92 5.93
CA PHE A 39 5.66 -4.79 5.18
C PHE A 39 5.72 -3.67 4.14
N LEU A 40 6.36 -2.54 4.46
CA LEU A 40 6.58 -1.47 3.49
C LEU A 40 7.36 -1.95 2.28
N VAL A 41 8.48 -2.64 2.52
CA VAL A 41 9.32 -3.19 1.45
C VAL A 41 8.53 -4.22 0.63
N LEU A 42 7.86 -5.17 1.29
CA LEU A 42 7.08 -6.22 0.62
C LEU A 42 5.97 -5.64 -0.26
N PHE A 43 5.20 -4.67 0.26
CA PHE A 43 4.16 -4.04 -0.55
C PHE A 43 4.74 -3.18 -1.66
N SER A 44 5.84 -2.46 -1.42
CA SER A 44 6.53 -1.70 -2.48
C SER A 44 6.99 -2.63 -3.62
N LEU A 45 7.53 -3.81 -3.30
CA LEU A 45 7.89 -4.83 -4.30
C LEU A 45 6.66 -5.32 -5.08
N PHE A 46 5.51 -5.48 -4.41
CA PHE A 46 4.26 -5.82 -5.08
C PHE A 46 3.83 -4.74 -6.10
N VAL A 47 3.92 -3.46 -5.74
CA VAL A 47 3.61 -2.34 -6.65
C VAL A 47 4.51 -2.38 -7.88
N LEU A 48 5.83 -2.54 -7.67
CA LEU A 48 6.82 -2.58 -8.74
C LEU A 48 6.62 -3.78 -9.68
N GLY A 49 6.06 -4.88 -9.18
CA GLY A 49 5.78 -6.09 -9.96
C GLY A 49 4.48 -6.09 -10.77
N GLY A 50 3.51 -5.22 -10.45
CA GLY A 50 2.11 -5.39 -10.88
C GLY A 50 1.47 -4.26 -11.70
N GLY A 51 2.18 -3.15 -11.99
CA GLY A 51 1.53 -1.93 -12.49
C GLY A 51 0.93 -1.95 -13.91
N ALA A 52 1.29 -2.90 -14.78
CA ALA A 52 0.76 -2.95 -16.14
C ALA A 52 0.70 -4.39 -16.68
N ALA A 53 -0.40 -4.71 -17.37
CA ALA A 53 -0.64 -6.04 -17.93
C ALA A 53 0.26 -6.29 -19.16
N PRO A 54 1.20 -7.25 -19.13
CA PRO A 54 2.04 -7.57 -20.28
C PRO A 54 1.16 -8.13 -21.41
N THR A 55 1.08 -7.42 -22.52
CA THR A 55 0.11 -7.68 -23.58
C THR A 55 0.79 -7.64 -24.95
N ALA A 56 0.56 -8.65 -25.77
CA ALA A 56 1.02 -8.65 -27.16
C ALA A 56 -0.06 -8.07 -28.08
N VAL A 57 0.35 -7.31 -29.09
CA VAL A 57 -0.53 -6.86 -30.17
C VAL A 57 -0.07 -7.50 -31.47
N VAL A 58 -0.97 -8.25 -32.10
CA VAL A 58 -0.76 -8.85 -33.42
C VAL A 58 -1.36 -7.91 -34.46
N MET A 59 -0.50 -7.20 -35.18
CA MET A 59 -0.89 -6.27 -36.24
C MET A 59 -0.96 -7.01 -37.58
N GLN A 60 -2.16 -7.36 -38.04
CA GLN A 60 -2.35 -7.91 -39.38
C GLN A 60 -2.56 -6.81 -40.43
N ASP A 61 -3.08 -5.66 -40.00
CA ASP A 61 -3.10 -4.43 -40.79
C ASP A 61 -2.01 -3.47 -40.29
N THR A 62 -1.40 -2.73 -41.21
CA THR A 62 -0.35 -1.74 -40.94
C THR A 62 -0.75 -0.33 -41.39
N GLY A 63 -2.03 -0.14 -41.75
CA GLY A 63 -2.59 1.15 -42.12
C GLY A 63 -2.57 2.20 -41.00
N PRO A 64 -2.80 3.48 -41.36
CA PRO A 64 -2.75 4.60 -40.42
C PRO A 64 -3.72 4.45 -39.24
N TYR A 65 -4.93 3.94 -39.44
CA TYR A 65 -5.88 3.77 -38.33
C TYR A 65 -5.49 2.63 -37.40
N ALA A 66 -4.97 1.52 -37.92
CA ALA A 66 -4.41 0.44 -37.13
C ALA A 66 -3.27 0.95 -36.21
N GLN A 67 -2.35 1.76 -36.75
CA GLN A 67 -1.27 2.36 -35.95
C GLN A 67 -1.77 3.37 -34.92
N GLN A 68 -2.81 4.15 -35.25
CA GLN A 68 -3.46 5.05 -34.29
C GLN A 68 -4.14 4.26 -33.15
N PHE A 69 -4.76 3.11 -33.45
CA PHE A 69 -5.35 2.24 -32.44
C PHE A 69 -4.29 1.65 -31.50
N TYR A 70 -3.18 1.14 -32.05
CA TYR A 70 -2.03 0.69 -31.26
C TYR A 70 -1.50 1.80 -30.33
N THR A 71 -1.38 3.02 -30.87
CA THR A 71 -0.94 4.19 -30.10
C THR A 71 -1.93 4.53 -28.99
N ALA A 72 -3.24 4.53 -29.27
CA ALA A 72 -4.28 4.77 -28.27
C ALA A 72 -4.22 3.75 -27.12
N MET A 73 -4.02 2.46 -27.43
CA MET A 73 -3.82 1.42 -26.41
C MET A 73 -2.55 1.66 -25.59
N SER A 74 -1.45 2.07 -26.22
CA SER A 74 -0.16 2.31 -25.53
C SER A 74 -0.25 3.43 -24.48
N HIS A 75 -1.15 4.39 -24.69
CA HIS A 75 -1.39 5.50 -23.76
C HIS A 75 -2.41 5.19 -22.66
N ALA A 76 -3.08 4.04 -22.66
CA ALA A 76 -4.08 3.70 -21.65
C ALA A 76 -3.48 3.35 -20.26
N HIS A 77 -2.15 3.38 -20.10
CA HIS A 77 -1.38 3.07 -18.87
C HIS A 77 -1.65 1.70 -18.21
N SER A 78 -2.61 0.91 -18.72
CA SER A 78 -2.97 -0.40 -18.20
C SER A 78 -2.17 -1.54 -18.83
N PHE A 79 -1.49 -1.29 -19.95
CA PHE A 79 -0.80 -2.31 -20.73
C PHE A 79 0.70 -2.04 -20.81
N ARG A 80 1.49 -3.11 -20.76
CA ARG A 80 2.86 -3.13 -21.28
C ARG A 80 2.82 -3.80 -22.65
N LEU A 81 2.62 -2.98 -23.69
CA LEU A 81 2.43 -3.48 -25.05
C LEU A 81 3.74 -3.90 -25.70
N GLN A 82 3.67 -4.99 -26.48
CA GLN A 82 4.70 -5.38 -27.43
C GLN A 82 4.06 -5.87 -28.72
N GLN A 83 4.60 -5.51 -29.87
CA GLN A 83 4.16 -6.09 -31.13
C GLN A 83 4.77 -7.47 -31.30
N ALA A 84 3.97 -8.45 -31.75
CA ALA A 84 4.42 -9.81 -31.98
C ALA A 84 3.70 -10.43 -33.19
N THR A 85 4.33 -11.42 -33.82
CA THR A 85 3.64 -12.26 -34.80
C THR A 85 2.63 -13.16 -34.09
N ALA A 86 1.61 -13.64 -34.81
CA ALA A 86 0.60 -14.53 -34.22
C ALA A 86 1.22 -15.77 -33.54
N SER A 87 2.22 -16.39 -34.18
CA SER A 87 2.93 -17.54 -33.61
C SER A 87 3.72 -17.17 -32.34
N ALA A 88 4.43 -16.03 -32.34
CA ALA A 88 5.17 -15.60 -31.16
C ALA A 88 4.22 -15.23 -30.01
N ALA A 89 3.12 -14.53 -30.30
CA ALA A 89 2.11 -14.18 -29.31
C ALA A 89 1.49 -15.43 -28.66
N HIS A 90 1.20 -16.47 -29.45
CA HIS A 90 0.71 -17.76 -28.95
C HIS A 90 1.69 -18.41 -27.96
N THR A 91 2.98 -18.50 -28.32
CA THR A 91 3.99 -19.05 -27.41
C THR A 91 4.15 -18.22 -26.14
N LEU A 92 4.06 -16.88 -26.25
CA LEU A 92 4.19 -15.99 -25.11
C LEU A 92 3.03 -16.14 -24.12
N ILE A 93 1.79 -16.30 -24.61
CA ILE A 93 0.62 -16.46 -23.72
C ILE A 93 0.61 -17.86 -23.07
N GLU A 94 1.00 -18.91 -23.80
CA GLU A 94 1.11 -20.28 -23.27
C GLU A 94 2.19 -20.40 -22.19
N THR A 95 3.32 -19.72 -22.38
CA THR A 95 4.42 -19.71 -21.40
C THR A 95 4.18 -18.75 -20.23
N GLY A 96 3.03 -18.04 -20.21
CA GLY A 96 2.67 -17.09 -19.15
C GLY A 96 3.54 -15.82 -19.12
N ARG A 97 4.23 -15.50 -20.22
CA ARG A 97 5.03 -14.27 -20.35
C ARG A 97 4.18 -13.03 -20.63
N ILE A 98 3.00 -13.23 -21.22
CA ILE A 98 1.97 -12.22 -21.40
C ILE A 98 0.64 -12.75 -20.86
N VAL A 99 -0.26 -11.83 -20.56
CA VAL A 99 -1.59 -12.14 -20.02
C VAL A 99 -2.71 -11.85 -21.03
N ALA A 100 -2.41 -11.16 -22.13
CA ALA A 100 -3.36 -10.94 -23.21
C ALA A 100 -2.70 -10.83 -24.58
N VAL A 101 -3.47 -11.18 -25.61
CA VAL A 101 -3.16 -10.94 -27.03
C VAL A 101 -4.32 -10.16 -27.62
N VAL A 102 -4.03 -9.01 -28.23
CA VAL A 102 -5.00 -8.22 -28.98
C VAL A 102 -4.66 -8.31 -30.46
N THR A 103 -5.60 -8.76 -31.27
CA THR A 103 -5.39 -8.94 -32.71
C THR A 103 -6.11 -7.85 -33.49
N VAL A 104 -5.33 -7.03 -34.20
CA VAL A 104 -5.84 -6.05 -35.16
C VAL A 104 -6.00 -6.75 -36.51
N PRO A 105 -7.23 -6.93 -37.02
CA PRO A 105 -7.49 -7.70 -38.24
C PRO A 105 -6.93 -7.02 -39.50
N ALA A 106 -6.66 -7.79 -40.55
CA ALA A 106 -6.02 -7.31 -41.79
C ALA A 106 -6.84 -6.29 -42.59
N ASP A 107 -8.15 -6.20 -42.33
CA ASP A 107 -9.10 -5.32 -43.01
C ASP A 107 -9.50 -4.10 -42.15
N PHE A 108 -8.79 -3.84 -41.04
CA PHE A 108 -9.12 -2.81 -40.06
C PHE A 108 -9.32 -1.43 -40.70
N ASP A 109 -8.32 -0.91 -41.40
CA ASP A 109 -8.39 0.42 -42.04
C ASP A 109 -9.47 0.47 -43.11
N THR A 110 -9.60 -0.57 -43.92
CA THR A 110 -10.61 -0.62 -44.98
C THR A 110 -12.04 -0.60 -44.44
N ARG A 111 -12.30 -1.30 -43.32
CA ARG A 111 -13.61 -1.29 -42.67
C ARG A 111 -13.91 0.05 -42.01
N ILE A 112 -12.92 0.67 -41.38
CA ILE A 112 -13.06 2.00 -40.80
C ILE A 112 -13.47 3.00 -41.88
N GLN A 113 -12.77 3.02 -43.01
CA GLN A 113 -13.06 3.94 -44.12
C GLN A 113 -14.44 3.72 -44.73
N ASN A 114 -14.94 2.48 -44.70
CA ASN A 114 -16.24 2.10 -45.22
C ASN A 114 -17.37 2.16 -44.16
N ASN A 115 -17.11 2.69 -42.96
CA ASN A 115 -18.04 2.72 -41.83
C ASN A 115 -18.64 1.33 -41.50
N GLN A 116 -17.84 0.28 -41.62
CA GLN A 116 -18.24 -1.09 -41.32
C GLN A 116 -17.83 -1.50 -39.90
N PRO A 117 -18.60 -2.39 -39.23
CA PRO A 117 -18.24 -2.88 -37.91
C PRO A 117 -16.98 -3.74 -37.96
N ILE A 118 -16.13 -3.55 -36.96
CA ILE A 118 -14.84 -4.23 -36.80
C ILE A 118 -14.89 -5.06 -35.54
N GLN A 119 -14.42 -6.30 -35.63
CA GLN A 119 -14.21 -7.15 -34.46
C GLN A 119 -12.72 -7.18 -34.16
N VAL A 120 -12.34 -6.65 -33.00
CA VAL A 120 -10.99 -6.77 -32.45
C VAL A 120 -11.01 -7.94 -31.49
N ASP A 121 -10.24 -8.98 -31.80
CA ASP A 121 -10.14 -10.16 -30.96
C ASP A 121 -9.19 -9.92 -29.78
N VAL A 122 -9.62 -10.33 -28.59
CA VAL A 122 -8.85 -10.19 -27.36
C VAL A 122 -8.83 -11.52 -26.63
N GLN A 123 -7.70 -12.21 -26.72
CA GLN A 123 -7.44 -13.40 -25.95
C GLN A 123 -6.83 -13.01 -24.61
N VAL A 124 -7.34 -13.57 -23.50
CA VAL A 124 -6.84 -13.29 -22.16
C VAL A 124 -6.51 -14.59 -21.45
N ASN A 125 -5.34 -14.65 -20.83
CA ASN A 125 -4.99 -15.69 -19.89
C ASN A 125 -5.67 -15.40 -18.54
N ASN A 126 -6.73 -16.12 -18.26
CA ASN A 126 -7.61 -15.90 -17.12
C ASN A 126 -7.13 -16.55 -15.81
N LEU A 127 -5.84 -16.94 -15.71
CA LEU A 127 -5.25 -17.44 -14.47
C LEU A 127 -5.16 -16.37 -13.37
N ASN A 128 -5.07 -15.10 -13.76
CA ASN A 128 -5.04 -13.96 -12.84
C ASN A 128 -6.26 -13.06 -13.11
N THR A 129 -7.14 -12.96 -12.11
CA THR A 129 -8.37 -12.17 -12.20
C THR A 129 -8.12 -10.68 -12.27
N ASP A 130 -7.06 -10.17 -11.65
CA ASP A 130 -6.73 -8.74 -11.62
C ASP A 130 -6.31 -8.29 -13.01
N PHE A 131 -5.35 -9.00 -13.62
CA PHE A 131 -4.98 -8.75 -15.01
C PHE A 131 -6.16 -8.91 -15.96
N THR A 132 -6.99 -9.94 -15.77
CA THR A 132 -8.19 -10.11 -16.61
C THR A 132 -9.12 -8.92 -16.53
N ASN A 133 -9.36 -8.39 -15.33
CA ASN A 133 -10.22 -7.23 -15.12
C ASN A 133 -9.61 -5.96 -15.68
N ASP A 134 -8.29 -5.78 -15.57
CA ASP A 134 -7.59 -4.63 -16.14
C ASP A 134 -7.68 -4.63 -17.66
N ILE A 135 -7.45 -5.77 -18.33
CA ILE A 135 -7.65 -5.90 -19.78
C ILE A 135 -9.10 -5.59 -20.16
N ARG A 136 -10.08 -6.16 -19.45
CA ARG A 136 -11.50 -5.95 -19.70
C ARG A 136 -11.95 -4.49 -19.53
N ARG A 137 -11.29 -3.73 -18.65
CA ARG A 137 -11.55 -2.29 -18.44
C ARG A 137 -10.82 -1.43 -19.47
N ALA A 138 -9.57 -1.76 -19.76
CA ALA A 138 -8.68 -0.93 -20.56
C ALA A 138 -8.91 -1.04 -22.07
N VAL A 139 -9.32 -2.21 -22.59
CA VAL A 139 -9.60 -2.36 -24.03
C VAL A 139 -10.77 -1.47 -24.47
N PRO A 140 -11.95 -1.48 -23.82
CA PRO A 140 -13.03 -0.57 -24.18
C PRO A 140 -12.61 0.90 -24.10
N LEU A 141 -11.86 1.30 -23.06
CA LEU A 141 -11.35 2.66 -22.92
C LEU A 141 -10.38 3.05 -24.06
N SER A 142 -9.55 2.11 -24.51
CA SER A 142 -8.64 2.34 -25.64
C SER A 142 -9.41 2.53 -26.94
N ILE A 143 -10.48 1.75 -27.14
CA ILE A 143 -11.38 1.87 -28.29
C ILE A 143 -12.09 3.23 -28.28
N THR A 144 -12.68 3.64 -27.16
CA THR A 144 -13.38 4.93 -27.07
C THR A 144 -12.42 6.11 -27.29
N THR A 145 -11.22 6.04 -26.71
CA THR A 145 -10.16 7.05 -26.91
C THR A 145 -9.71 7.12 -28.36
N PHE A 146 -9.55 5.96 -29.01
CA PHE A 146 -9.25 5.88 -30.44
C PHE A 146 -10.33 6.57 -31.28
N TYR A 147 -11.61 6.24 -31.07
CA TYR A 147 -12.72 6.85 -31.82
C TYR A 147 -12.81 8.36 -31.64
N ALA A 148 -12.65 8.85 -30.40
CA ALA A 148 -12.69 10.29 -30.12
C ALA A 148 -11.59 11.07 -30.85
N LYS A 149 -10.38 10.49 -30.99
CA LYS A 149 -9.25 11.11 -31.69
C LYS A 149 -9.32 10.96 -33.22
N ALA A 150 -9.71 9.77 -33.70
CA ALA A 150 -9.76 9.49 -35.13
C ALA A 150 -10.97 10.16 -35.82
N PHE A 151 -12.08 10.36 -35.10
CA PHE A 151 -13.34 10.88 -35.65
C PHE A 151 -13.94 12.01 -34.79
N PRO A 152 -13.25 13.15 -34.61
CA PRO A 152 -13.67 14.23 -33.71
C PRO A 152 -15.02 14.86 -34.09
N HIS A 153 -15.44 14.75 -35.36
CA HIS A 153 -16.73 15.29 -35.83
C HIS A 153 -17.91 14.32 -35.69
N LEU A 154 -17.65 13.02 -35.54
CA LEU A 154 -18.70 12.00 -35.33
C LEU A 154 -18.96 11.78 -33.84
N VAL A 155 -17.96 11.95 -32.99
CA VAL A 155 -18.06 11.81 -31.54
C VAL A 155 -18.05 13.20 -30.90
N ASN A 156 -19.23 13.80 -30.77
CA ASN A 156 -19.36 15.17 -30.26
C ASN A 156 -19.49 15.26 -28.72
N ILE A 157 -19.05 14.22 -28.01
CA ILE A 157 -19.03 14.16 -26.54
C ILE A 157 -17.59 14.41 -26.11
N THR A 158 -17.35 15.55 -25.45
CA THR A 158 -16.04 15.91 -24.90
C THR A 158 -16.06 15.70 -23.39
N THR A 159 -15.09 14.94 -22.89
CA THR A 159 -14.92 14.75 -21.45
C THR A 159 -14.21 15.99 -20.88
N SER A 160 -14.85 16.68 -19.95
CA SER A 160 -14.20 17.70 -19.12
C SER A 160 -13.82 17.05 -17.80
N GLU A 161 -12.55 16.69 -17.68
CA GLU A 161 -11.99 16.13 -16.44
C GLU A 161 -11.44 17.27 -15.59
N HIS A 162 -11.77 17.24 -14.30
CA HIS A 162 -11.26 18.20 -13.32
C HIS A 162 -10.83 17.43 -12.08
N ASP A 163 -9.52 17.41 -11.84
CA ASP A 163 -8.98 16.78 -10.64
C ASP A 163 -9.36 17.59 -9.41
N LEU A 164 -9.88 16.90 -8.39
CA LEU A 164 -10.22 17.52 -7.11
C LEU A 164 -8.95 17.97 -6.36
N TYR A 165 -7.84 17.27 -6.58
CA TYR A 165 -6.54 17.54 -5.98
C TYR A 165 -5.53 17.90 -7.06
N VAL A 166 -4.62 18.84 -6.77
CA VAL A 166 -3.62 19.35 -7.73
C VAL A 166 -2.54 18.31 -8.05
N GLN A 167 -2.38 17.29 -7.20
CA GLN A 167 -1.32 16.30 -7.31
C GLN A 167 -1.88 14.89 -7.14
N ASP A 168 -1.52 14.01 -8.05
CA ASP A 168 -1.80 12.58 -7.94
C ASP A 168 -0.99 11.95 -6.82
N THR A 169 -1.66 11.12 -6.02
CA THR A 169 -1.00 10.31 -5.01
C THR A 169 -0.68 8.95 -5.60
N ASP A 170 0.60 8.72 -5.88
CA ASP A 170 1.07 7.41 -6.29
C ASP A 170 0.76 6.33 -5.24
N TYR A 171 0.69 5.08 -5.69
CA TYR A 171 0.28 3.96 -4.85
C TYR A 171 1.25 3.71 -3.67
N ILE A 172 2.55 3.96 -3.83
CA ILE A 172 3.53 3.82 -2.72
C ILE A 172 3.29 4.86 -1.61
N PRO A 173 3.21 6.18 -1.90
CA PRO A 173 2.78 7.19 -0.94
C PRO A 173 1.44 6.87 -0.26
N TYR A 174 0.48 6.32 -1.00
CA TYR A 174 -0.81 5.90 -0.43
C TYR A 174 -0.65 4.76 0.60
N LEU A 175 0.16 3.75 0.29
CA LEU A 175 0.45 2.62 1.19
C LEU A 175 1.20 3.05 2.46
N ALA A 176 2.03 4.10 2.39
CA ALA A 176 2.79 4.60 3.52
C ALA A 176 1.91 4.91 4.75
N VAL A 177 0.70 5.44 4.53
CA VAL A 177 -0.26 5.74 5.59
C VAL A 177 -0.70 4.46 6.31
N SER A 178 -1.04 3.41 5.54
CA SER A 178 -1.44 2.11 6.09
C SER A 178 -0.31 1.48 6.91
N ILE A 179 0.93 1.63 6.47
CA ILE A 179 2.10 1.09 7.16
C ILE A 179 2.36 1.82 8.47
N LEU A 180 2.14 3.14 8.53
CA LEU A 180 2.21 3.89 9.78
C LEU A 180 1.22 3.33 10.80
N VAL A 181 -0.02 3.02 10.38
CA VAL A 181 -1.02 2.41 11.26
C VAL A 181 -0.59 1.03 11.74
N ILE A 182 -0.03 0.19 10.86
CA ILE A 182 0.53 -1.12 11.24
C ILE A 182 1.65 -0.94 12.27
N ALA A 183 2.52 0.06 12.10
CA ALA A 183 3.58 0.36 13.07
C ALA A 183 3.05 0.73 14.45
N LEU A 184 1.97 1.53 14.50
CA LEU A 184 1.30 1.89 15.75
C LEU A 184 0.71 0.65 16.44
N VAL A 185 0.00 -0.20 15.68
CA VAL A 185 -0.63 -1.43 16.19
C VAL A 185 0.42 -2.39 16.75
N VAL A 186 1.42 -2.71 15.92
CA VAL A 186 2.48 -3.65 16.27
C VAL A 186 3.33 -3.12 17.42
N GLY A 187 3.69 -1.82 17.38
CA GLY A 187 4.44 -1.16 18.43
C GLY A 187 3.70 -1.20 19.77
N GLY A 188 2.41 -0.89 19.80
CA GLY A 188 1.60 -0.94 21.02
C GLY A 188 1.47 -2.35 21.59
N LEU A 189 1.07 -3.32 20.75
CA LEU A 189 0.83 -4.70 21.17
C LEU A 189 2.11 -5.40 21.64
N ILE A 190 3.22 -5.28 20.89
CA ILE A 190 4.47 -5.94 21.27
C ILE A 190 5.03 -5.34 22.55
N GLN A 191 5.02 -4.02 22.70
CA GLN A 191 5.60 -3.39 23.89
C GLN A 191 4.77 -3.64 25.15
N SER A 192 3.44 -3.65 25.06
CA SER A 192 2.59 -4.01 26.20
C SER A 192 2.67 -5.50 26.54
N GLY A 193 2.55 -6.38 25.54
CA GLY A 193 2.57 -7.82 25.74
C GLY A 193 3.90 -8.32 26.30
N THR A 194 5.03 -7.78 25.83
CA THR A 194 6.36 -8.12 26.40
C THR A 194 6.53 -7.56 27.81
N ALA A 195 6.01 -6.37 28.11
CA ALA A 195 6.04 -5.82 29.47
C ALA A 195 5.24 -6.66 30.48
N ALA A 196 4.13 -7.26 30.04
CA ALA A 196 3.38 -8.22 30.84
C ALA A 196 4.13 -9.55 30.98
N ALA A 197 4.56 -10.15 29.87
CA ALA A 197 5.28 -11.43 29.84
C ALA A 197 6.53 -11.40 30.74
N ARG A 198 7.31 -10.31 30.69
CA ARG A 198 8.51 -10.14 31.52
C ARG A 198 8.25 -10.23 33.02
N GLU A 199 7.11 -9.75 33.50
CA GLU A 199 6.79 -9.84 34.94
C GLU A 199 6.47 -11.26 35.38
N TRP A 200 5.90 -12.05 34.46
CA TRP A 200 5.65 -13.46 34.68
C TRP A 200 6.94 -14.27 34.61
N GLU A 201 7.77 -14.04 33.59
CA GLU A 201 9.04 -14.74 33.37
C GLU A 201 10.07 -14.44 34.47
N ASN A 202 10.20 -13.19 34.88
CA ASN A 202 11.12 -12.80 35.96
C ASN A 202 10.56 -13.07 37.36
N ALA A 203 9.37 -13.68 37.46
CA ALA A 203 8.66 -13.99 38.71
C ALA A 203 8.40 -12.77 39.63
N THR A 204 8.51 -11.55 39.11
CA THR A 204 8.32 -10.30 39.85
C THR A 204 6.85 -9.94 40.05
N MET A 205 5.92 -10.64 39.41
CA MET A 205 4.46 -10.46 39.60
C MET A 205 4.04 -10.54 41.08
N LYS A 206 4.57 -11.51 41.84
CA LYS A 206 4.21 -11.68 43.26
C LYS A 206 4.74 -10.54 44.12
N GLU A 207 5.94 -10.04 43.80
CA GLU A 207 6.56 -8.91 44.50
C GLU A 207 5.75 -7.63 44.28
N LEU A 208 5.30 -7.38 43.05
CA LEU A 208 4.43 -6.24 42.73
C LEU A 208 3.08 -6.32 43.46
N LEU A 209 2.47 -7.51 43.53
CA LEU A 209 1.19 -7.72 44.21
C LEU A 209 1.26 -7.57 45.74
N LEU A 210 2.42 -7.85 46.33
CA LEU A 210 2.68 -7.67 47.77
C LEU A 210 3.21 -6.27 48.11
N SER A 211 3.59 -5.48 47.11
CA SER A 211 4.06 -4.12 47.32
C SER A 211 2.92 -3.22 47.83
N PRO A 212 3.22 -2.17 48.63
CA PRO A 212 2.22 -1.21 49.09
C PRO A 212 1.71 -0.28 47.97
N ALA A 213 2.21 -0.43 46.73
CA ALA A 213 1.84 0.40 45.61
C ALA A 213 0.42 0.06 45.09
N SER A 214 -0.32 1.09 44.69
CA SER A 214 -1.64 0.90 44.07
C SER A 214 -1.53 0.12 42.75
N ARG A 215 -2.41 -0.87 42.56
CA ARG A 215 -2.48 -1.70 41.33
C ARG A 215 -2.73 -0.86 40.09
N SER A 216 -3.62 0.13 40.15
CA SER A 216 -3.89 1.02 39.02
C SER A 216 -2.69 1.90 38.69
N ALA A 217 -1.96 2.39 39.70
CA ALA A 217 -0.74 3.16 39.49
C ALA A 217 0.36 2.33 38.80
N MET A 218 0.49 1.06 39.15
CA MET A 218 1.41 0.14 38.47
C MET A 218 1.01 -0.09 37.01
N VAL A 219 -0.27 -0.38 36.74
CA VAL A 219 -0.77 -0.59 35.35
C VAL A 219 -0.56 0.66 34.50
N VAL A 220 -0.92 1.84 35.00
CA VAL A 220 -0.70 3.11 34.28
C VAL A 220 0.80 3.35 34.04
N GLY A 221 1.66 3.04 35.01
CA GLY A 221 3.11 3.11 34.83
C GLY A 221 3.63 2.19 33.72
N LYS A 222 3.10 0.96 33.62
CA LYS A 222 3.44 0.03 32.54
C LYS A 222 2.95 0.52 31.17
N MET A 223 1.70 0.99 31.11
CA MET A 223 1.15 1.58 29.88
C MET A 223 1.97 2.79 29.42
N LEU A 224 2.41 3.64 30.36
CA LEU A 224 3.27 4.78 30.07
C LEU A 224 4.63 4.35 29.51
N ALA A 225 5.26 3.32 30.09
CA ALA A 225 6.49 2.75 29.54
C ALA A 225 6.28 2.21 28.12
N ALA A 226 5.25 1.40 27.90
CA ALA A 226 4.91 0.87 26.58
C ALA A 226 4.63 1.98 25.57
N PHE A 227 4.00 3.09 25.99
CA PHE A 227 3.73 4.26 25.15
C PHE A 227 5.02 4.96 24.73
N ILE A 228 5.92 5.24 25.68
CA ILE A 228 7.21 5.88 25.38
C ILE A 228 8.05 4.97 24.47
N MET A 229 8.05 3.66 24.73
CA MET A 229 8.82 2.70 23.95
C MET A 229 8.25 2.49 22.54
N SER A 230 6.92 2.47 22.37
CA SER A 230 6.28 2.37 21.05
C SER A 230 6.47 3.64 20.23
N LEU A 231 6.53 4.82 20.87
CA LEU A 231 6.82 6.08 20.19
C LEU A 231 8.18 6.05 19.49
N SER A 232 9.18 5.36 20.07
CA SER A 232 10.48 5.19 19.40
C SER A 232 10.34 4.45 18.05
N SER A 233 9.46 3.45 17.96
CA SER A 233 9.21 2.74 16.71
C SER A 233 8.51 3.64 15.68
N VAL A 234 7.48 4.38 16.13
CA VAL A 234 6.75 5.33 15.29
C VAL A 234 7.68 6.41 14.73
N ILE A 235 8.58 6.95 15.55
CA ILE A 235 9.56 7.95 15.11
C ILE A 235 10.45 7.38 14.01
N VAL A 236 10.94 6.15 14.15
CA VAL A 236 11.80 5.52 13.13
C VAL A 236 11.01 5.28 11.84
N VAL A 237 9.80 4.74 11.94
CA VAL A 237 8.94 4.51 10.76
C VAL A 237 8.63 5.82 10.07
N LEU A 238 8.19 6.84 10.81
CA LEU A 238 7.88 8.17 10.26
C LEU A 238 9.10 8.83 9.62
N ALA A 239 10.29 8.67 10.22
CA ALA A 239 11.54 9.16 9.63
C ALA A 239 11.83 8.47 8.28
N VAL A 240 11.60 7.15 8.17
CA VAL A 240 11.72 6.43 6.90
C VAL A 240 10.70 6.95 5.88
N LEU A 241 9.42 7.12 6.26
CA LEU A 241 8.39 7.63 5.35
C LEU A 241 8.72 9.03 4.81
N ILE A 242 9.22 9.91 5.68
CA ILE A 242 9.54 11.29 5.32
C ILE A 242 10.83 11.37 4.51
N ILE A 243 11.91 10.72 4.96
CA ILE A 243 13.25 10.90 4.37
C ILE A 243 13.45 10.05 3.11
N ILE A 244 12.94 8.81 3.11
CA ILE A 244 13.17 7.85 2.03
C ILE A 244 12.07 7.93 0.98
N ILE A 245 10.80 8.02 1.40
CA ILE A 245 9.66 8.02 0.48
C ILE A 245 9.24 9.45 0.10
N GLY A 246 9.57 10.46 0.92
CA GLY A 246 9.18 11.84 0.68
C GLY A 246 7.72 12.12 1.04
N VAL A 247 7.10 11.28 1.86
CA VAL A 247 5.70 11.47 2.30
C VAL A 247 5.68 12.31 3.56
N HIS A 248 5.09 13.49 3.46
CA HIS A 248 4.97 14.43 4.57
C HIS A 248 3.53 14.47 5.12
N PRO A 249 3.36 14.49 6.45
CA PRO A 249 2.06 14.78 7.05
C PRO A 249 1.50 16.13 6.57
N ALA A 250 0.27 16.13 6.05
CA ALA A 250 -0.44 17.37 5.76
C ALA A 250 -0.77 18.15 7.04
N HIS A 251 -1.24 17.43 8.07
CA HIS A 251 -1.57 18.00 9.38
C HIS A 251 -0.86 17.24 10.51
N TRP A 252 0.24 17.82 11.01
CA TRP A 252 1.01 17.22 12.10
C TRP A 252 0.19 17.00 13.38
N GLY A 253 -0.76 17.89 13.68
CA GLY A 253 -1.65 17.75 14.84
C GLY A 253 -2.52 16.49 14.77
N GLU A 254 -3.06 16.18 13.59
CA GLU A 254 -3.85 14.97 13.36
C GLU A 254 -2.99 13.72 13.51
N VAL A 255 -1.79 13.71 12.91
CA VAL A 255 -0.87 12.57 13.03
C VAL A 255 -0.48 12.31 14.48
N ILE A 256 -0.18 13.35 15.25
CA ILE A 256 0.14 13.22 16.68
C ILE A 256 -1.08 12.71 17.45
N GLY A 257 -2.27 13.26 17.20
CA GLY A 257 -3.52 12.85 17.84
C GLY A 257 -3.88 11.39 17.55
N PHE A 258 -3.82 10.97 16.28
CA PHE A 258 -4.04 9.59 15.87
C PHE A 258 -2.99 8.66 16.47
N THR A 259 -1.71 9.04 16.43
CA THR A 259 -0.63 8.26 17.06
C THR A 259 -0.91 8.02 18.53
N ALA A 260 -1.23 9.07 19.28
CA ALA A 260 -1.51 8.97 20.71
C ALA A 260 -2.73 8.09 21.00
N LEU A 261 -3.82 8.27 20.25
CA LEU A 261 -5.06 7.51 20.42
C LEU A 261 -4.85 6.02 20.08
N THR A 262 -4.25 5.73 18.93
CA THR A 262 -4.02 4.36 18.48
C THR A 262 -3.09 3.61 19.42
N LEU A 263 -1.98 4.23 19.85
CA LEU A 263 -1.09 3.62 20.84
C LEU A 263 -1.81 3.36 22.16
N ALA A 264 -2.59 4.32 22.67
CA ALA A 264 -3.35 4.12 23.91
C ALA A 264 -4.30 2.92 23.82
N ILE A 265 -5.00 2.76 22.69
CA ILE A 265 -5.91 1.62 22.46
C ILE A 265 -5.16 0.29 22.42
N PHE A 266 -4.12 0.18 21.59
CA PHE A 266 -3.43 -1.10 21.40
C PHE A 266 -2.54 -1.49 22.58
N ILE A 267 -2.03 -0.52 23.34
CA ILE A 267 -1.35 -0.79 24.62
C ILE A 267 -2.35 -1.26 25.68
N ALA A 268 -3.58 -0.72 25.69
CA ALA A 268 -4.59 -1.20 26.63
C ALA A 268 -5.08 -2.63 26.29
N PHE A 269 -4.98 -3.04 25.02
CA PHE A 269 -5.42 -4.35 24.56
C PHE A 269 -4.35 -5.45 24.76
N GLY A 270 -3.07 -5.12 24.57
CA GLY A 270 -1.95 -6.05 24.75
C GLY A 270 -1.54 -6.23 26.19
#